data_AF-A0A9E4RQ14-F1
#
_entry.id   AF-A0A9E4RQ14-F1
#
_cell.length_a   1.000
_cell.length_b   1.000
_cell.length_c   1.000
_cell.angle_alpha   90.00
_cell.angle_beta   90.00
_cell.angle_gamma   90.00
#
_symmetry.space_group_name_H-M   'P 1'
#
loop_
_entity.id
_entity.type
_entity.pdbx_description
1 polymer ?
#
loop_
_entity_poly.entity_id
_entity_poly.type
_entity_poly.pdbx_seq_one_letter_code
_entity_poly.pdbx_strand_id
1 'polypeptide(L)'
;ETSSTISIRGDIIATANSTKTQVDSITFTLSSAAQASDAVDLSTDGVVVTYLDDDAAINCTGSGSPSCSWSTEWIIGTKDLLDPGEQVDLTVTLTLLSALVKGKEFTIQVKPNKGAVVIVNRTIPREIKKIMSLN
;
A
#
# COMPACT_ATOMS: atom_id res chain seq x y z
N GLU A 1 13.23 -17.53 16.06
CA GLU A 1 12.29 -16.59 15.43
C GLU A 1 12.04 -17.09 14.02
N THR A 2 10.83 -17.54 13.71
CA THR A 2 10.43 -17.79 12.33
C THR A 2 9.87 -16.47 11.81
N SER A 3 10.52 -15.88 10.81
CA SER A 3 10.12 -14.60 10.24
C SER A 3 8.76 -14.74 9.54
N SER A 4 7.69 -14.17 10.10
CA SER A 4 6.50 -13.86 9.31
C SER A 4 6.88 -12.78 8.29
N THR A 5 7.13 -13.19 7.05
CA THR A 5 7.49 -12.29 5.96
C THR A 5 6.28 -12.11 5.04
N ILE A 6 5.65 -10.93 5.09
CA ILE A 6 4.77 -10.49 4.01
C ILE A 6 5.65 -10.01 2.85
N SER A 7 5.23 -10.32 1.63
CA SER A 7 5.86 -9.84 0.41
C SER A 7 4.82 -9.22 -0.52
N ILE A 8 5.29 -8.31 -1.38
CA ILE A 8 4.50 -7.78 -2.49
C ILE A 8 4.48 -8.83 -3.59
N ARG A 9 3.30 -9.09 -4.17
CA ARG A 9 3.12 -9.96 -5.31
C ARG A 9 2.57 -9.17 -6.49
N GLY A 10 3.17 -9.36 -7.67
CA GLY A 10 2.72 -8.70 -8.89
C GLY A 10 3.11 -7.22 -8.98
N ASP A 11 2.38 -6.51 -9.84
CA ASP A 11 2.59 -5.10 -10.13
C ASP A 11 2.03 -4.18 -9.02
N ILE A 12 2.67 -3.03 -8.84
CA ILE A 12 2.09 -1.91 -8.08
C ILE A 12 1.22 -1.09 -9.05
N ILE A 13 -0.07 -0.99 -8.80
CA ILE A 13 -1.00 -0.30 -9.69
C ILE A 13 -1.32 1.09 -9.13
N ALA A 14 -1.10 2.14 -9.94
CA ALA A 14 -1.54 3.49 -9.65
C ALA A 14 -2.78 3.85 -10.45
N THR A 15 -3.76 4.45 -9.77
CA THR A 15 -4.98 4.98 -10.38
C THR A 15 -5.00 6.50 -10.28
N ALA A 16 -5.11 7.15 -11.43
CA ALA A 16 -5.14 8.60 -11.51
C ALA A 16 -6.53 9.17 -11.30
N ASN A 17 -6.58 10.43 -10.88
CA ASN A 17 -7.81 11.20 -10.83
C ASN A 17 -8.45 11.34 -12.23
N SER A 18 -9.71 11.78 -12.27
CA SER A 18 -10.47 11.91 -13.52
C SER A 18 -9.80 12.82 -14.56
N THR A 19 -9.05 13.83 -14.11
CA THR A 19 -8.32 14.79 -14.96
C THR A 19 -6.91 14.32 -15.36
N LYS A 20 -6.43 13.18 -14.84
CA LYS A 20 -5.09 12.62 -15.07
C LYS A 20 -3.95 13.58 -14.74
N THR A 21 -4.15 14.40 -13.70
CA THR A 21 -3.14 15.36 -13.24
C THR A 21 -2.35 14.85 -12.04
N GLN A 22 -2.91 13.89 -11.32
CA GLN A 22 -2.33 13.29 -10.11
C GLN A 22 -2.79 11.84 -9.95
N VAL A 23 -2.10 11.09 -9.10
CA VAL A 23 -2.53 9.77 -8.63
C VAL A 23 -3.39 9.90 -7.38
N ASP A 24 -4.55 9.23 -7.37
CA ASP A 24 -5.47 9.21 -6.22
C ASP A 24 -5.32 7.94 -5.38
N SER A 25 -4.88 6.82 -5.98
CA SER A 25 -4.66 5.60 -5.22
C SER A 25 -3.54 4.72 -5.76
N ILE A 26 -2.93 3.96 -4.85
CA ILE A 26 -1.95 2.93 -5.12
C ILE A 26 -2.48 1.61 -4.59
N THR A 27 -2.51 0.57 -5.42
CA THR A 27 -2.97 -0.77 -5.06
C THR A 27 -1.85 -1.77 -5.30
N PHE A 28 -1.63 -2.67 -4.35
CA PHE A 28 -0.68 -3.76 -4.49
C PHE A 28 -1.12 -4.99 -3.70
N THR A 29 -0.77 -6.17 -4.21
CA THR A 29 -1.11 -7.42 -3.54
C THR A 29 -0.06 -7.77 -2.51
N LEU A 30 -0.50 -8.06 -1.29
CA LEU A 30 0.30 -8.63 -0.21
C LEU A 30 0.03 -10.13 -0.12
N SER A 31 1.09 -10.89 0.12
CA SER A 31 1.00 -12.33 0.40
C SER A 31 2.00 -12.72 1.48
N SER A 32 1.56 -13.57 2.40
CA SER A 32 2.43 -14.17 3.40
C SER A 32 3.23 -15.29 2.75
N ALA A 33 4.53 -15.37 3.06
CA ALA A 33 5.35 -16.49 2.60
C ALA A 33 4.73 -17.81 3.06
N ALA A 34 4.65 -18.79 2.17
CA ALA A 34 4.02 -20.09 2.46
C ALA A 34 4.64 -20.85 3.66
N GLN A 35 5.84 -20.46 4.09
CA GLN A 35 6.56 -21.03 5.25
C GLN A 35 6.49 -20.16 6.51
N ALA A 36 5.73 -19.05 6.49
CA ALA A 36 5.52 -18.25 7.69
C ALA A 36 4.80 -19.08 8.76
N SER A 37 5.23 -18.96 10.02
CA SER A 37 4.63 -19.70 11.13
C SER A 37 3.37 -19.04 11.68
N ASP A 38 3.24 -17.73 11.50
CA ASP A 38 2.19 -16.93 12.13
C ASP A 38 1.50 -16.03 11.10
N ALA A 39 0.17 -15.94 11.23
CA ALA A 39 -0.65 -14.99 10.50
C ALA A 39 -0.25 -13.55 10.84
N VAL A 40 -0.42 -12.65 9.88
CA VAL A 40 -0.20 -11.21 10.11
C VAL A 40 -1.52 -10.48 10.20
N ASP A 41 -1.67 -9.69 11.26
CA ASP A 41 -2.85 -8.87 11.49
C ASP A 41 -2.77 -7.58 10.64
N LEU A 42 -3.67 -7.51 9.65
CA LEU A 42 -3.90 -6.40 8.74
C LEU A 42 -5.15 -5.59 9.11
N SER A 43 -5.59 -5.64 10.37
CA SER A 43 -6.61 -4.72 10.90
C SER A 43 -5.99 -3.36 11.24
N THR A 44 -6.82 -2.34 11.47
CA THR A 44 -6.35 -1.01 11.86
C THR A 44 -5.58 -0.97 13.19
N ASP A 45 -5.75 -1.99 14.05
CA ASP A 45 -5.00 -2.14 15.29
C ASP A 45 -3.70 -2.96 15.10
N GLY A 46 -3.68 -3.80 14.05
CA GLY A 46 -2.57 -4.70 13.72
C GLY A 46 -1.52 -4.10 12.78
N VAL A 47 -1.87 -3.10 11.97
CA VAL A 47 -0.98 -2.51 10.96
C VAL A 47 -1.02 -0.99 10.94
N VAL A 48 0.15 -0.39 10.77
CA VAL A 48 0.30 1.04 10.46
C VAL A 48 0.75 1.17 9.02
N VAL A 49 -0.06 1.85 8.20
CA VAL A 49 0.29 2.22 6.82
C VAL A 49 0.71 3.69 6.82
N THR A 50 1.92 3.95 6.33
CA THR A 50 2.49 5.30 6.25
C THR A 50 2.81 5.63 4.80
N TYR A 51 2.38 6.81 4.37
CA TYR A 51 2.80 7.42 3.12
C TYR A 51 3.94 8.40 3.38
N LEU A 52 4.97 8.39 2.54
CA LEU A 52 6.12 9.27 2.62
C LEU A 52 6.50 9.80 1.24
N ASP A 53 6.89 11.06 1.17
CA ASP A 53 7.55 11.69 0.04
C ASP A 53 8.60 12.71 0.56
N ASP A 54 9.12 13.58 -0.32
CA ASP A 54 10.10 14.61 0.04
C ASP A 54 9.53 15.72 0.97
N ASP A 55 8.22 15.94 0.88
CA ASP A 55 7.49 17.04 1.51
C ASP A 55 6.75 16.61 2.79
N ALA A 56 6.37 15.32 2.93
CA ALA A 56 5.47 14.83 3.97
C ALA A 56 5.70 13.36 4.37
N ALA A 57 5.36 13.05 5.64
CA ALA A 57 5.17 11.71 6.15
C ALA A 57 3.84 11.62 6.89
N ILE A 58 2.90 10.82 6.40
CA ILE A 58 1.49 10.80 6.82
C ILE A 58 1.06 9.37 7.14
N ASN A 59 0.53 9.16 8.34
CA ASN A 59 -0.14 7.92 8.70
C ASN A 59 -1.53 7.87 8.05
N CYS A 60 -1.82 6.78 7.37
CA CYS A 60 -3.05 6.61 6.60
C CYS A 60 -4.21 6.18 7.50
N THR A 61 -4.77 7.14 8.22
CA THR A 61 -5.85 6.93 9.21
C THR A 61 -7.25 7.24 8.68
N GLY A 62 -7.35 7.75 7.45
CA GLY A 62 -8.60 8.25 6.85
C GLY A 62 -9.07 9.59 7.39
N SER A 63 -8.22 10.30 8.14
CA SER A 63 -8.51 11.63 8.69
C SER A 63 -7.49 12.68 8.22
N GLY A 64 -7.88 13.96 8.24
CA GLY A 64 -7.00 15.09 7.91
C GLY A 64 -7.19 15.70 6.52
N SER A 65 -6.34 16.67 6.18
CA SER A 65 -6.26 17.33 4.86
C SER A 65 -4.83 17.82 4.62
N PRO A 66 -4.10 17.25 3.63
CA PRO A 66 -4.50 16.15 2.76
C PRO A 66 -4.78 14.86 3.56
N SER A 67 -5.62 13.97 3.02
CA SER A 67 -6.01 12.74 3.72
C SER A 67 -5.38 11.51 3.07
N CYS A 68 -4.89 10.60 3.90
CA CYS A 68 -4.48 9.26 3.49
C CYS A 68 -5.35 8.22 4.20
N SER A 69 -5.87 7.25 3.46
CA SER A 69 -6.60 6.10 3.97
C SER A 69 -6.10 4.83 3.28
N TRP A 70 -6.44 3.67 3.83
CA TRP A 70 -6.19 2.40 3.16
C TRP A 70 -7.32 1.42 3.43
N SER A 71 -7.44 0.42 2.56
CA SER A 71 -8.40 -0.66 2.66
C SER A 71 -7.84 -1.95 2.09
N THR A 72 -8.41 -3.07 2.48
CA THR A 72 -8.03 -4.41 2.00
C THR A 72 -9.17 -5.08 1.24
N GLU A 73 -8.85 -5.76 0.15
CA GLU A 73 -9.76 -6.63 -0.59
C GLU A 73 -9.13 -8.03 -0.70
N TRP A 74 -9.81 -9.04 -0.13
CA TRP A 74 -9.26 -10.39 -0.02
C TRP A 74 -9.43 -11.17 -1.33
N ILE A 75 -8.32 -11.61 -1.91
CA ILE A 75 -8.30 -12.47 -3.10
C ILE A 75 -8.40 -13.94 -2.67
N ILE A 76 -7.62 -14.31 -1.66
CA ILE A 76 -7.61 -15.63 -1.03
C ILE A 76 -7.56 -15.39 0.48
N GLY A 77 -8.59 -15.85 1.19
CA GLY A 77 -8.81 -15.55 2.62
C GLY A 77 -10.08 -14.73 2.83
N THR A 78 -10.45 -14.45 4.08
CA THR A 78 -11.76 -13.82 4.35
C THR A 78 -11.80 -12.81 5.51
N LYS A 79 -10.67 -12.44 6.11
CA LYS A 79 -10.62 -11.56 7.30
C LYS A 79 -9.26 -10.91 7.45
N ASP A 80 -9.13 -9.94 8.35
CA ASP A 80 -7.91 -9.19 8.67
C ASP A 80 -6.63 -9.99 9.00
N LEU A 81 -6.69 -11.32 9.14
CA LEU A 81 -5.51 -12.14 9.39
C LEU A 81 -5.02 -12.74 8.07
N LEU A 82 -3.80 -12.39 7.66
CA LEU A 82 -3.15 -12.93 6.47
C LEU A 82 -2.39 -14.21 6.83
N ASP A 83 -3.03 -15.36 6.59
CA ASP A 83 -2.44 -16.67 6.81
C ASP A 83 -1.44 -17.06 5.69
N PRO A 84 -0.53 -18.01 5.94
CA PRO A 84 0.38 -18.52 4.91
C PRO A 84 -0.36 -19.02 3.66
N GLY A 85 -0.02 -18.48 2.50
CA GLY A 85 -0.66 -18.82 1.22
C GLY A 85 -1.87 -17.95 0.84
N GLU A 86 -2.33 -17.09 1.75
CA GLU A 86 -3.37 -16.11 1.47
C GLU A 86 -2.84 -14.88 0.72
N GLN A 87 -3.77 -14.14 0.12
CA GLN A 87 -3.50 -12.98 -0.72
C GLN A 87 -4.57 -11.91 -0.54
N VAL A 88 -4.12 -10.67 -0.41
CA VAL A 88 -4.98 -9.51 -0.18
C VAL A 88 -4.46 -8.32 -0.96
N ASP A 89 -5.34 -7.61 -1.65
CA ASP A 89 -5.03 -6.33 -2.26
C ASP A 89 -5.14 -5.23 -1.21
N LEU A 90 -4.04 -4.50 -1.00
CA LEU A 90 -4.03 -3.32 -0.17
C LEU A 90 -4.08 -2.09 -1.08
N THR A 91 -5.13 -1.29 -0.92
CA THR A 91 -5.29 -0.02 -1.63
C THR A 91 -5.07 1.13 -0.66
N VAL A 92 -4.11 2.00 -0.98
CA VAL A 92 -3.88 3.26 -0.28
C VAL A 92 -4.49 4.39 -1.11
N THR A 93 -5.46 5.08 -0.54
CA THR A 93 -6.13 6.23 -1.17
C THR A 93 -5.58 7.53 -0.59
N LEU A 94 -5.08 8.37 -1.48
CA LEU A 94 -4.28 9.54 -1.24
C LEU A 94 -5.01 10.73 -1.87
N THR A 95 -5.77 11.48 -1.07
CA THR A 95 -6.58 12.60 -1.59
C THR A 95 -5.94 13.93 -1.26
N LEU A 96 -5.92 14.81 -2.25
CA LEU A 96 -5.40 16.18 -2.16
C LEU A 96 -3.89 16.27 -1.81
N LEU A 97 -3.14 15.17 -1.98
CA LEU A 97 -1.68 15.19 -1.87
C LEU A 97 -1.09 15.78 -3.16
N SER A 98 -0.55 17.00 -3.05
CA SER A 98 0.15 17.68 -4.15
C SER A 98 1.41 16.95 -4.64
N ALA A 99 1.86 15.93 -3.91
CA ALA A 99 3.09 15.20 -4.16
C ALA A 99 2.96 14.01 -5.14
N LEU A 100 1.74 13.55 -5.45
CA LEU A 100 1.53 12.42 -6.38
C LEU A 100 1.35 12.87 -7.83
N VAL A 101 2.23 13.76 -8.25
CA VAL A 101 2.28 14.32 -9.61
C VAL A 101 3.40 13.68 -10.43
N LYS A 102 3.40 13.95 -11.73
CA LYS A 102 4.39 13.41 -12.68
C LYS A 102 5.83 13.57 -12.19
N GLY A 103 6.60 12.47 -12.22
CA GLY A 103 8.03 12.44 -11.90
C GLY A 103 8.37 12.52 -10.41
N LYS A 104 7.39 12.52 -9.50
CA LYS A 104 7.63 12.48 -8.06
C LYS A 104 7.83 11.04 -7.58
N GLU A 105 8.80 10.86 -6.70
CA GLU A 105 8.99 9.62 -5.95
C GLU A 105 8.11 9.61 -4.70
N PHE A 106 7.63 8.44 -4.32
CA PHE A 106 6.89 8.23 -3.09
C PHE A 106 7.23 6.86 -2.50
N THR A 107 7.05 6.75 -1.20
CA THR A 107 7.18 5.51 -0.46
C THR A 107 5.90 5.22 0.32
N ILE A 108 5.43 3.98 0.27
CA ILE A 108 4.41 3.46 1.20
C ILE A 108 5.09 2.41 2.07
N GLN A 109 4.94 2.54 3.37
CA GLN A 109 5.40 1.56 4.35
C GLN A 109 4.19 0.90 5.02
N VAL A 110 4.15 -0.43 4.99
CA VAL A 110 3.18 -1.24 5.70
C VAL A 110 3.91 -1.90 6.86
N LYS A 111 3.63 -1.45 8.08
CA LYS A 111 4.30 -1.90 9.30
C LYS A 111 3.32 -2.73 10.14
N PRO A 112 3.37 -4.07 10.05
CA PRO A 112 2.57 -4.93 10.92
C PRO A 112 3.13 -4.94 12.35
N ASN A 113 2.30 -5.33 13.31
CA ASN A 113 2.70 -5.54 14.72
C ASN A 113 3.70 -6.71 14.89
N LYS A 114 3.73 -7.64 13.94
CA LYS A 114 4.64 -8.79 13.87
C LYS A 114 5.10 -8.98 12.43
N GLY A 115 6.40 -9.25 12.27
CA GLY A 115 7.02 -9.48 10.96
C GLY A 115 7.78 -8.27 10.42
N ALA A 116 8.20 -8.38 9.16
CA ALA A 116 8.99 -7.34 8.50
C ALA A 116 8.11 -6.21 7.96
N VAL A 117 8.67 -4.99 7.91
CA VAL A 117 8.03 -3.85 7.24
C VAL A 117 8.09 -4.07 5.73
N VAL A 118 6.95 -3.92 5.06
CA VAL A 118 6.87 -3.93 3.60
C VAL A 118 7.04 -2.50 3.10
N ILE A 119 7.92 -2.31 2.11
CA ILE A 119 8.24 -1.00 1.55
C ILE A 119 7.94 -1.00 0.06
N VAL A 120 7.05 -0.12 -0.38
CA VAL A 120 6.76 0.18 -1.78
C VAL A 120 7.38 1.54 -2.08
N ASN A 121 8.54 1.57 -2.74
CA ASN A 121 9.12 2.82 -3.25
C ASN A 121 8.96 2.87 -4.78
N ARG A 122 8.30 3.90 -5.31
CA ARG A 122 8.04 4.06 -6.75
C ARG A 122 8.08 5.52 -7.17
N THR A 123 8.34 5.75 -8.45
CA THR A 123 8.27 7.06 -9.10
C THR A 123 7.07 7.14 -10.03
N ILE A 124 6.28 8.20 -9.94
CA ILE A 124 5.16 8.45 -10.85
C ILE A 124 5.71 8.75 -12.25
N PRO A 125 5.24 8.07 -13.31
CA PRO A 125 5.72 8.32 -14.66
C PRO A 125 5.44 9.77 -15.11
N ARG A 126 6.20 10.23 -16.10
CA ARG A 126 6.03 11.59 -16.66
C ARG A 126 4.69 11.79 -17.38
N GLU A 127 4.11 10.69 -17.86
CA GLU A 127 2.77 10.63 -18.45
C GLU A 127 1.84 9.87 -17.49
N ILE A 128 0.80 10.55 -17.00
CA ILE A 128 -0.19 9.94 -16.11
C ILE A 128 -1.33 9.37 -16.94
N LYS A 129 -1.47 8.03 -16.91
CA LYS A 129 -2.63 7.32 -17.45
C LYS A 129 -3.65 7.09 -16.36
N LYS A 130 -4.91 6.80 -16.75
CA LYS A 130 -5.98 6.54 -15.78
C LYS A 130 -5.63 5.38 -14.84
N ILE A 131 -5.05 4.32 -15.41
CA ILE A 131 -4.52 3.16 -14.68
C ILE A 131 -3.13 2.91 -15.25
N MET A 132 -2.15 2.68 -14.38
CA MET A 132 -0.78 2.39 -14.77
C MET A 132 -0.10 1.44 -13.78
N SER A 133 0.72 0.53 -14.29
CA SER A 133 1.64 -0.26 -13.46
C SER A 133 2.92 0.55 -13.21
N LEU A 134 3.36 0.53 -11.95
CA LEU A 134 4.61 1.09 -11.45
C LEU A 134 5.53 -0.09 -11.09
N ASN A 135 6.19 -0.69 -12.08
CA ASN A 135 7.18 -1.74 -11.81
C ASN A 135 8.46 -1.21 -11.21
#